data_AF-A0A3D8M384-F1
#
_entry.id   AF-A0A3D8M384-F1
#
_cell.length_a   1.000
_cell.length_b   1.000
_cell.length_c   1.000
_cell.angle_alpha   90.00
_cell.angle_beta   90.00
_cell.angle_gamma   90.00
#
_symmetry.space_group_name_H-M   'P 1'
#
loop_
_entity.id
_entity.type
_entity.pdbx_description
1 polymer ?
#
loop_
_entity_poly.entity_id
_entity_poly.type
_entity_poly.pdbx_seq_one_letter_code
_entity_poly.pdbx_strand_id
1 'polypeptide(L)'
;MNRIWILLIAAPFVVAAIIVNFAFHSKSLPIIEQARNTALAGNHTRAEKLYDDLLKADPLNIELHRLKIRTHFNIPEKTGKHSYRDDKTILAQYQTMAQSSDPKKSDIGYYALGYIEIMQSRVEEALDSYLRVQNQELKYLNNSIGYVYMTKHNYEDAEVYFQTEINVNGNVSGAYSNLAKVYQHTDQSDKFATLLSNPDAKPYISDTVIRHFLYEDGDFRYTKYAFQIGDFTTTGLVGAILILLSWLVFLLWIDVYEKEKLRHVFIAVVLGCGFSMLCTPLYDFYHLTLGWARNGNYLNDLLYCIFAIGVVEETVKILPFLILLRFKHIINESMDYIVYASITALGFAFMENLLYFHESGLENILSRSLSASVLHMTLTSFVAYGLMYAKYKGSGANWVYFLGSFSAACVIHGLYDFWILSDGWVGELRILSVLILFYAIQRYAIAIANALSHSEFSVGEGKLVRSAEYLGVALTCIAAYQYTVIGYKFGAENANLNLFSMLLSSAFLAYILVNILGKIQVSSGNWTSIITAKR
;
A
#
# COMPACT_ATOMS: atom_id res chain seq x y z
N MET A 1 18.46 -2.20 30.88
CA MET A 1 17.83 -3.29 30.11
C MET A 1 18.53 -4.60 30.48
N ASN A 2 17.81 -5.67 30.80
CA ASN A 2 18.41 -6.98 31.11
C ASN A 2 19.21 -7.47 29.89
N ARG A 3 20.37 -8.12 30.10
CA ARG A 3 21.22 -8.65 29.01
C ARG A 3 20.47 -9.58 28.06
N ILE A 4 19.49 -10.33 28.58
CA ILE A 4 18.62 -11.21 27.79
C ILE A 4 17.83 -10.44 26.72
N TRP A 5 17.31 -9.25 27.04
CA TRP A 5 16.54 -8.45 26.08
C TRP A 5 17.41 -7.85 24.98
N ILE A 6 18.65 -7.49 25.27
CA ILE A 6 19.61 -7.05 24.24
C ILE A 6 19.84 -8.18 23.24
N LEU A 7 20.02 -9.41 23.73
CA LEU A 7 20.19 -10.59 22.88
C LEU A 7 18.93 -10.90 22.06
N LEU A 8 17.74 -10.87 22.68
CA LEU A 8 16.48 -11.12 21.99
C LEU A 8 16.15 -10.08 20.91
N ILE A 9 16.57 -8.83 21.10
CA ILE A 9 16.41 -7.77 20.09
C ILE A 9 17.41 -8.00 18.95
N ALA A 10 18.69 -8.27 19.24
CA ALA A 10 19.71 -8.38 18.20
C ALA A 10 19.65 -9.70 17.41
N ALA A 11 19.31 -10.82 18.07
CA ALA A 11 19.44 -12.15 17.49
C ALA A 11 18.62 -12.39 16.20
N PRO A 12 17.33 -12.00 16.09
CA PRO A 12 16.56 -12.18 14.86
C PRO A 12 17.24 -11.53 13.65
N PHE A 13 17.78 -10.32 13.86
CA PHE A 13 18.43 -9.57 12.80
C PHE A 13 19.78 -10.16 12.41
N VAL A 14 20.58 -10.61 13.39
CA VAL A 14 21.86 -11.30 13.13
C VAL A 14 21.64 -12.60 12.35
N VAL A 15 20.64 -13.39 12.73
CA VAL A 15 20.29 -14.63 12.01
C VAL A 15 19.86 -14.31 10.58
N ALA A 16 19.01 -13.31 10.38
CA ALA A 16 18.61 -12.85 9.05
C ALA A 16 19.81 -12.38 8.20
N ALA A 17 20.71 -11.59 8.79
CA ALA A 17 21.95 -11.16 8.14
C ALA A 17 22.81 -12.35 7.66
N ILE A 18 22.96 -13.38 8.50
CA ILE A 18 23.69 -14.59 8.12
C ILE A 18 22.95 -15.32 6.99
N ILE A 19 21.65 -15.59 7.13
CA ILE A 19 20.87 -16.29 6.11
C ILE A 19 20.96 -15.57 4.76
N VAL A 20 20.73 -14.26 4.73
CA VAL A 20 20.70 -13.50 3.48
C VAL A 20 22.06 -13.53 2.79
N ASN A 21 23.12 -13.22 3.52
CA ASN A 21 24.44 -13.09 2.92
C ASN A 21 25.09 -14.43 2.59
N PHE A 22 24.65 -15.54 3.17
CA PHE A 22 25.16 -16.87 2.82
C PHE A 22 24.27 -17.59 1.79
N ALA A 23 22.94 -17.54 1.92
CA ALA A 23 22.03 -18.34 1.10
C ALA A 23 21.59 -17.68 -0.22
N PHE A 24 21.59 -16.35 -0.33
CA PHE A 24 20.97 -15.64 -1.46
C PHE A 24 21.97 -14.87 -2.34
N HIS A 25 23.03 -15.53 -2.78
CA HIS A 25 24.02 -14.93 -3.69
C HIS A 25 23.44 -14.68 -5.09
N SER A 26 23.52 -13.45 -5.58
CA SER A 26 22.94 -13.03 -6.87
C SER A 26 23.65 -13.57 -8.12
N LYS A 27 24.90 -14.04 -7.97
CA LYS A 27 25.75 -14.47 -9.10
C LYS A 27 25.29 -15.76 -9.79
N SER A 28 24.35 -16.51 -9.22
CA SER A 28 23.85 -17.77 -9.78
C SER A 28 22.70 -17.61 -10.79
N LEU A 29 22.07 -16.44 -10.87
CA LEU A 29 20.92 -16.20 -11.75
C LEU A 29 21.34 -15.78 -13.17
N PRO A 30 20.54 -16.07 -14.21
CA PRO A 30 20.72 -15.48 -15.54
C PRO A 30 20.76 -13.94 -15.49
N ILE A 31 21.54 -13.29 -16.37
CA ILE A 31 21.74 -11.83 -16.36
C ILE A 31 20.41 -11.06 -16.50
N ILE A 32 19.46 -11.57 -17.31
CA ILE A 32 18.13 -10.94 -17.44
C ILE A 32 17.33 -10.97 -16.14
N GLU A 33 17.42 -12.04 -15.36
CA GLU A 33 16.77 -12.13 -14.05
C GLU A 33 17.47 -11.23 -13.04
N GLN A 34 18.80 -11.14 -13.09
CA GLN A 34 19.55 -10.17 -12.29
C GLN A 34 19.10 -8.73 -12.62
N ALA A 35 18.99 -8.37 -13.90
CA ALA A 35 18.55 -7.04 -14.33
C ALA A 35 17.13 -6.72 -13.86
N ARG A 36 16.19 -7.67 -14.01
CA ARG A 36 14.80 -7.52 -13.54
C ARG A 36 14.72 -7.40 -12.03
N ASN A 37 15.40 -8.26 -11.28
CA ASN A 37 15.39 -8.24 -9.81
C ASN A 37 16.04 -6.97 -9.26
N THR A 38 17.14 -6.52 -9.86
CA THR A 38 17.79 -5.26 -9.50
C THR A 38 16.91 -4.06 -9.81
N ALA A 39 16.15 -4.07 -10.92
CA ALA A 39 15.17 -3.02 -11.23
C ALA A 39 14.00 -3.03 -10.24
N LEU A 40 13.47 -4.21 -9.90
CA LEU A 40 12.36 -4.37 -8.95
C LEU A 40 12.74 -3.96 -7.52
N ALA A 41 14.01 -4.13 -7.14
CA ALA A 41 14.55 -3.69 -5.85
C ALA A 41 14.94 -2.20 -5.80
N GLY A 42 14.55 -1.41 -6.81
CA GLY A 42 14.79 0.03 -6.89
C GLY A 42 16.19 0.46 -7.35
N ASN A 43 17.11 -0.47 -7.61
CA ASN A 43 18.47 -0.14 -8.08
C ASN A 43 18.53 0.03 -9.61
N HIS A 44 17.78 1.02 -10.10
CA HIS A 44 17.58 1.25 -11.52
C HIS A 44 18.89 1.52 -12.29
N THR A 45 19.84 2.26 -11.71
CA THR A 45 21.14 2.54 -12.37
C THR A 45 21.95 1.28 -12.67
N ARG A 46 21.94 0.29 -11.76
CA ARG A 46 22.62 -0.98 -12.02
C ARG A 46 21.85 -1.85 -13.00
N ALA A 47 20.53 -1.91 -12.86
CA ALA A 47 19.68 -2.66 -13.78
C ALA A 47 19.83 -2.15 -15.23
N GLU A 48 19.91 -0.83 -15.42
CA GLU A 48 20.15 -0.23 -16.74
C GLU A 48 21.46 -0.73 -17.37
N LYS A 49 22.56 -0.78 -16.61
CA LYS A 49 23.84 -1.33 -17.10
C LYS A 49 23.74 -2.80 -17.49
N LEU A 50 22.97 -3.60 -16.74
CA LEU A 50 22.75 -5.01 -17.07
C LEU A 50 21.93 -5.15 -18.36
N TYR A 51 20.95 -4.27 -18.59
CA TYR A 51 20.22 -4.23 -19.87
C TYR A 51 21.13 -3.79 -21.02
N ASP A 52 22.06 -2.85 -20.80
CA ASP A 52 23.08 -2.50 -21.81
C ASP A 52 23.95 -3.70 -22.19
N ASP A 53 24.38 -4.50 -21.20
CA ASP A 53 25.17 -5.70 -21.47
C ASP A 53 24.39 -6.75 -22.27
N LEU A 54 23.09 -6.93 -21.97
CA LEU A 54 22.22 -7.83 -22.74
C LEU A 54 22.00 -7.31 -24.19
N LEU A 55 21.83 -6.01 -24.36
CA LEU A 55 21.65 -5.38 -25.67
C LEU A 55 22.92 -5.42 -26.54
N LYS A 56 24.11 -5.60 -25.96
CA LYS A 56 25.32 -5.88 -26.76
C LYS A 56 25.24 -7.23 -27.47
N ALA A 57 24.58 -8.22 -26.86
CA ALA A 57 24.41 -9.56 -27.43
C ALA A 57 23.21 -9.64 -28.36
N ASP A 58 22.12 -8.92 -28.05
CA ASP A 58 20.88 -8.91 -28.84
C ASP A 58 20.38 -7.47 -29.07
N PRO A 59 21.02 -6.72 -29.99
CA PRO A 59 20.78 -5.28 -30.18
C PRO A 59 19.45 -4.96 -30.89
N LEU A 60 18.72 -5.97 -31.36
CA LEU A 60 17.42 -5.79 -32.00
C LEU A 60 16.25 -6.22 -31.11
N ASN A 61 16.52 -6.53 -29.84
CA ASN A 61 15.51 -6.99 -28.91
C ASN A 61 14.66 -5.83 -28.36
N ILE A 62 13.45 -5.68 -28.90
CA ILE A 62 12.53 -4.60 -28.52
C ILE A 62 12.13 -4.64 -27.03
N GLU A 63 12.04 -5.84 -26.44
CA GLU A 63 11.69 -5.98 -25.02
C GLU A 63 12.81 -5.47 -24.12
N LEU A 64 14.07 -5.78 -24.44
CA LEU A 64 15.22 -5.25 -23.69
C LEU A 64 15.32 -3.73 -23.79
N HIS A 65 15.04 -3.15 -24.97
CA HIS A 65 14.99 -1.69 -25.13
C HIS A 65 13.89 -1.05 -24.27
N ARG A 66 12.67 -1.62 -24.26
CA ARG A 66 11.58 -1.15 -23.38
C ARG A 66 11.96 -1.24 -21.91
N LEU A 67 12.53 -2.37 -21.49
CA LEU A 67 12.97 -2.56 -20.11
C LEU A 67 14.07 -1.57 -19.72
N LYS A 68 15.05 -1.31 -20.59
CA LYS A 68 16.08 -0.30 -20.38
C LYS A 68 15.47 1.09 -20.22
N ILE A 69 14.64 1.53 -21.16
CA ILE A 69 14.03 2.87 -21.15
C ILE A 69 13.18 3.05 -19.90
N ARG A 70 12.28 2.11 -19.58
CA ARG A 70 11.47 2.18 -18.36
C ARG A 70 12.34 2.24 -17.11
N THR A 71 13.42 1.45 -17.06
CA THR A 71 14.37 1.45 -15.94
C THR A 71 15.06 2.79 -15.78
N HIS A 72 15.54 3.38 -16.88
CA HIS A 72 16.12 4.72 -16.89
C HIS A 72 15.14 5.74 -16.32
N PHE A 73 13.91 5.78 -16.83
CA PHE A 73 12.92 6.76 -16.40
C PHE A 73 12.38 6.55 -14.97
N ASN A 74 12.63 5.38 -14.36
CA ASN A 74 12.40 5.15 -12.93
C ASN A 74 13.53 5.66 -12.02
N ILE A 75 14.70 6.01 -12.57
CA ILE A 75 15.73 6.75 -11.81
C ILE A 75 15.15 8.15 -11.52
N PRO A 76 15.20 8.62 -10.25
CA PRO A 76 14.75 9.97 -9.92
C PRO A 76 15.45 11.02 -10.79
N GLU A 77 14.68 11.98 -11.31
CA GLU A 77 15.21 13.03 -12.19
C GLU A 77 16.39 13.76 -11.54
N LYS A 78 16.28 14.04 -10.24
CA LYS A 78 17.36 14.58 -9.42
C LYS A 78 18.03 13.46 -8.62
N THR A 79 19.24 13.10 -9.02
CA THR A 79 20.04 12.01 -8.42
C THR A 79 21.00 12.49 -7.33
N GLY A 80 21.21 13.80 -7.22
CA GLY A 80 22.04 14.41 -6.20
C GLY A 80 21.76 15.91 -6.07
N LYS A 81 22.51 16.60 -5.20
CA LYS A 81 22.33 18.04 -4.96
C LYS A 81 22.44 18.87 -6.23
N HIS A 82 23.33 18.45 -7.15
CA HIS A 82 23.59 19.08 -8.46
C HIS A 82 23.69 18.05 -9.59
N SER A 83 23.12 16.86 -9.41
CA SER A 83 23.19 15.76 -10.37
C SER A 83 21.79 15.38 -10.81
N TYR A 84 21.64 15.21 -12.13
CA TYR A 84 20.39 14.86 -12.77
C TYR A 84 20.57 13.57 -13.58
N ARG A 85 19.46 12.88 -13.82
CA ARG A 85 19.42 11.73 -14.72
C ARG A 85 19.83 12.16 -16.14
N ASP A 86 20.64 11.34 -16.80
CA ASP A 86 21.19 11.66 -18.12
C ASP A 86 20.23 11.28 -19.26
N ASP A 87 19.15 12.06 -19.40
CA ASP A 87 18.15 11.85 -20.46
C ASP A 87 18.69 12.17 -21.86
N LYS A 88 19.74 12.98 -21.94
CA LYS A 88 20.33 13.41 -23.22
C LYS A 88 21.05 12.26 -23.91
N THR A 89 21.83 11.48 -23.17
CA THR A 89 22.60 10.36 -23.75
C THR A 89 21.68 9.27 -24.29
N ILE A 90 20.66 8.87 -23.52
CA ILE A 90 19.71 7.84 -23.97
C ILE A 90 18.90 8.32 -25.17
N LEU A 91 18.48 9.60 -25.19
CA LEU A 91 17.76 10.18 -26.33
C LEU A 91 18.64 10.20 -27.58
N ALA A 92 19.89 10.68 -27.48
CA ALA A 92 20.82 10.72 -28.61
C ALA A 92 21.12 9.33 -29.18
N GLN A 93 21.21 8.32 -28.31
CA GLN A 93 21.39 6.92 -28.72
C GLN A 93 20.24 6.46 -29.63
N TYR A 94 18.99 6.67 -29.21
CA TYR A 94 17.82 6.23 -29.97
C TYR A 94 17.53 7.11 -31.20
N GLN A 95 17.87 8.40 -31.17
CA GLN A 95 17.85 9.25 -32.38
C GLN A 95 18.83 8.75 -33.45
N THR A 96 20.05 8.38 -33.04
CA THR A 96 21.04 7.78 -33.96
C THR A 96 20.55 6.44 -34.50
N MET A 97 19.88 5.64 -33.66
CA MET A 97 19.31 4.35 -34.05
C MET A 97 18.17 4.53 -35.07
N ALA A 98 17.28 5.51 -34.86
CA ALA A 98 16.17 5.84 -35.74
C ALA A 98 16.63 6.30 -37.13
N GLN A 99 17.76 7.01 -37.21
CA GLN A 99 18.36 7.46 -38.47
C GLN A 99 19.24 6.40 -39.16
N SER A 100 19.29 5.18 -38.63
CA SER A 100 20.09 4.11 -39.24
C SER A 100 19.53 3.72 -40.61
N SER A 101 20.44 3.39 -41.54
CA SER A 101 20.06 2.80 -42.83
C SER A 101 19.56 1.35 -42.72
N ASP A 102 19.78 0.67 -41.60
CA ASP A 102 19.18 -0.64 -41.32
C ASP A 102 17.72 -0.44 -40.88
N PRO A 103 16.73 -0.92 -41.65
CA PRO A 103 15.31 -0.73 -41.33
C PRO A 103 14.91 -1.28 -39.96
N LYS A 104 15.46 -2.44 -39.54
CA LYS A 104 15.12 -3.04 -38.24
C LYS A 104 15.64 -2.19 -37.10
N LYS A 105 16.83 -1.62 -37.27
CA LYS A 105 17.44 -0.71 -36.30
C LYS A 105 16.68 0.61 -36.26
N SER A 106 16.31 1.16 -37.42
CA SER A 106 15.49 2.37 -37.54
C SER A 106 14.15 2.21 -36.83
N ASP A 107 13.45 1.10 -37.05
CA ASP A 107 12.17 0.77 -36.41
C ASP A 107 12.26 0.77 -34.89
N ILE A 108 13.29 0.12 -34.31
CA ILE A 108 13.50 0.13 -32.87
C ILE A 108 13.82 1.53 -32.36
N GLY A 109 14.61 2.30 -33.12
CA GLY A 109 14.91 3.69 -32.79
C GLY A 109 13.65 4.55 -32.69
N TYR A 110 12.80 4.52 -33.71
CA TYR A 110 11.53 5.26 -33.72
C TYR A 110 10.57 4.79 -32.62
N TYR A 111 10.45 3.47 -32.43
CA TYR A 111 9.66 2.93 -31.33
C TYR A 111 10.16 3.42 -29.96
N ALA A 112 11.48 3.36 -29.74
CA ALA A 112 12.09 3.78 -28.49
C ALA A 112 11.90 5.27 -28.21
N LEU A 113 12.01 6.12 -29.24
CA LEU A 113 11.72 7.55 -29.12
C LEU A 113 10.26 7.79 -28.71
N GLY A 114 9.32 7.13 -29.37
CA GLY A 114 7.91 7.20 -28.98
C GLY A 114 7.68 6.76 -27.53
N TYR A 115 8.38 5.71 -27.09
CA TYR A 115 8.26 5.24 -25.71
C TYR A 115 8.87 6.22 -24.68
N ILE A 116 10.00 6.84 -25.01
CA ILE A 116 10.61 7.91 -24.20
C ILE A 116 9.66 9.11 -24.08
N GLU A 117 9.04 9.51 -25.17
CA GLU A 117 8.08 10.63 -25.21
C GLU A 117 6.87 10.35 -24.32
N ILE A 118 6.35 9.11 -24.31
CA ILE A 118 5.31 8.69 -23.35
C ILE A 118 5.79 8.78 -21.90
N MET A 119 7.01 8.33 -21.59
CA MET A 119 7.57 8.43 -20.23
C MET A 119 7.75 9.89 -19.77
N GLN A 120 7.80 10.83 -20.72
CA GLN A 120 7.91 12.27 -20.48
C GLN A 120 6.56 13.00 -20.63
N SER A 121 5.46 12.26 -20.73
CA SER A 121 4.09 12.79 -20.91
C SER A 121 3.90 13.62 -22.19
N ARG A 122 4.71 13.40 -23.21
CA ARG A 122 4.64 14.08 -24.52
C ARG A 122 3.91 13.21 -25.54
N VAL A 123 2.58 13.12 -25.36
CA VAL A 123 1.72 12.16 -26.05
C VAL A 123 1.65 12.38 -27.57
N GLU A 124 1.64 13.63 -28.03
CA GLU A 124 1.56 13.95 -29.48
C GLU A 124 2.82 13.55 -30.24
N GLU A 125 3.98 13.88 -29.69
CA GLU A 125 5.29 13.54 -30.28
C GLU A 125 5.48 12.02 -30.34
N ALA A 126 5.00 11.32 -29.30
CA ALA A 126 5.04 9.86 -29.25
C ALA A 126 4.32 9.22 -30.44
N LEU A 127 3.15 9.75 -30.83
CA LEU A 127 2.40 9.25 -31.97
C LEU A 127 3.19 9.42 -33.27
N ASP A 128 3.77 10.60 -33.49
CA ASP A 128 4.59 10.89 -34.67
C ASP A 128 5.80 9.95 -34.77
N SER A 129 6.43 9.64 -33.64
CA SER A 129 7.54 8.67 -33.58
C SER A 129 7.06 7.24 -33.90
N TYR A 130 5.96 6.78 -33.30
CA TYR A 130 5.45 5.43 -33.54
C TYR A 130 4.99 5.23 -35.00
N LEU A 131 4.35 6.22 -35.61
CA LEU A 131 3.88 6.13 -37.00
C LEU A 131 5.01 6.10 -38.04
N ARG A 132 6.26 6.39 -37.65
CA ARG A 132 7.45 6.26 -38.52
C ARG A 132 8.02 4.85 -38.53
N VAL A 133 7.66 3.99 -37.58
CA VAL A 133 8.05 2.58 -37.57
C VAL A 133 7.46 1.89 -38.80
N GLN A 134 8.28 1.25 -39.62
CA GLN A 134 7.88 0.62 -40.86
C GLN A 134 7.27 -0.76 -40.61
N ASN A 135 7.89 -1.56 -39.74
CA ASN A 135 7.36 -2.87 -39.35
C ASN A 135 6.13 -2.73 -38.44
N GLN A 136 4.93 -2.80 -39.04
CA GLN A 136 3.66 -2.74 -38.31
C GLN A 136 3.39 -3.98 -37.42
N GLU A 137 4.17 -5.07 -37.57
CA GLU A 137 4.09 -6.26 -36.72
C GLU A 137 5.09 -6.21 -35.56
N LEU A 138 5.82 -5.10 -35.38
CA LEU A 138 6.76 -4.96 -34.28
C LEU A 138 6.02 -5.08 -32.95
N LYS A 139 6.44 -6.07 -32.13
CA LYS A 139 5.89 -6.30 -30.79
C LYS A 139 5.80 -4.98 -30.01
N TYR A 140 4.66 -4.75 -29.36
CA TYR A 140 4.27 -3.57 -28.60
C TYR A 140 3.87 -2.33 -29.40
N LEU A 141 4.08 -2.26 -30.73
CA LEU A 141 3.84 -1.05 -31.52
C LEU A 141 2.37 -0.64 -31.53
N ASN A 142 1.48 -1.52 -32.01
CA ASN A 142 0.07 -1.18 -32.16
C ASN A 142 -0.57 -0.97 -30.79
N ASN A 143 -0.19 -1.74 -29.78
CA ASN A 143 -0.64 -1.45 -28.41
C ASN A 143 -0.17 -0.08 -27.90
N SER A 144 1.05 0.36 -28.23
CA SER A 144 1.52 1.71 -27.87
C SER A 144 0.73 2.80 -28.61
N ILE A 145 0.48 2.63 -29.91
CA ILE A 145 -0.30 3.57 -30.71
C ILE A 145 -1.75 3.64 -30.23
N GLY A 146 -2.38 2.47 -30.02
CA GLY A 146 -3.74 2.38 -29.49
C GLY A 146 -3.86 3.02 -28.10
N TYR A 147 -2.85 2.86 -27.24
CA TYR A 147 -2.79 3.55 -25.95
C TYR A 147 -2.79 5.08 -26.12
N VAL A 148 -2.02 5.61 -27.07
CA VAL A 148 -2.00 7.05 -27.38
C VAL A 148 -3.38 7.52 -27.83
N TYR A 149 -4.01 6.85 -28.78
CA TYR A 149 -5.37 7.19 -29.21
C TYR A 149 -6.40 7.13 -28.07
N MET A 150 -6.32 6.11 -27.22
CA MET A 150 -7.18 5.97 -26.04
C MET A 150 -7.00 7.15 -25.08
N THR A 151 -5.76 7.59 -24.80
CA THR A 151 -5.51 8.77 -23.95
C THR A 151 -6.01 10.08 -24.56
N LYS A 152 -6.13 10.14 -25.89
CA LYS A 152 -6.74 11.25 -26.64
C LYS A 152 -8.26 11.12 -26.76
N HIS A 153 -8.87 10.13 -26.09
CA HIS A 153 -10.29 9.79 -26.18
C HIS A 153 -10.78 9.42 -27.59
N ASN A 154 -9.86 9.06 -28.49
CA ASN A 154 -10.19 8.50 -29.80
C ASN A 154 -10.25 6.98 -29.70
N TYR A 155 -11.39 6.49 -29.21
CA TYR A 155 -11.59 5.08 -28.88
C TYR A 155 -11.74 4.18 -30.12
N GLU A 156 -12.23 4.73 -31.24
CA GLU A 156 -12.40 3.99 -32.49
C GLU A 156 -11.04 3.55 -33.06
N ASP A 157 -10.10 4.50 -33.20
CA ASP A 157 -8.74 4.17 -33.65
C ASP A 157 -8.02 3.28 -32.63
N ALA A 158 -8.19 3.56 -31.34
CA ALA A 158 -7.57 2.75 -30.28
C ALA A 158 -7.97 1.27 -30.37
N GLU A 159 -9.27 0.98 -30.56
CA GLU A 159 -9.80 -0.37 -30.76
C GLU A 159 -9.10 -1.07 -31.94
N VAL A 160 -9.00 -0.41 -33.09
CA VAL A 160 -8.37 -0.98 -34.30
C VAL A 160 -6.92 -1.39 -34.03
N TYR A 161 -6.14 -0.53 -33.38
CA TYR A 161 -4.74 -0.82 -33.07
C TYR A 161 -4.60 -1.92 -32.00
N PHE A 162 -5.45 -1.97 -30.97
CA PHE A 162 -5.42 -3.08 -30.01
C PHE A 162 -5.78 -4.41 -30.67
N GLN A 163 -6.79 -4.44 -31.55
CA GLN A 163 -7.13 -5.63 -32.32
C GLN A 163 -5.98 -6.07 -33.22
N THR A 164 -5.30 -5.11 -33.85
CA THR A 164 -4.13 -5.37 -34.70
C THR A 164 -2.98 -5.99 -33.88
N GLU A 165 -2.68 -5.48 -32.68
CA GLU A 165 -1.66 -6.04 -31.80
C GLU A 165 -1.96 -7.50 -31.43
N ILE A 166 -3.23 -7.81 -31.15
CA ILE A 166 -3.69 -9.17 -30.83
C ILE A 166 -3.48 -10.09 -32.04
N ASN A 167 -3.86 -9.63 -33.25
CA ASN A 167 -3.74 -10.41 -34.48
C ASN A 167 -2.29 -10.74 -34.84
N VAL A 168 -1.35 -9.82 -34.58
CA VAL A 168 0.09 -10.05 -34.83
C VAL A 168 0.79 -10.78 -33.67
N ASN A 169 0.05 -11.19 -32.64
CA ASN A 169 0.58 -11.86 -31.45
C ASN A 169 1.73 -11.08 -30.79
N GLY A 170 1.61 -9.75 -30.72
CA GLY A 170 2.62 -8.87 -30.13
C GLY A 170 2.52 -8.80 -28.60
N ASN A 171 1.94 -7.73 -28.10
CA ASN A 171 1.65 -7.47 -26.70
C ASN A 171 0.18 -7.78 -26.37
N VAL A 172 -0.19 -9.06 -26.55
CA VAL A 172 -1.56 -9.56 -26.38
C VAL A 172 -2.15 -9.18 -25.02
N SER A 173 -1.36 -9.28 -23.94
CA SER A 173 -1.80 -8.94 -22.59
C SER A 173 -2.16 -7.47 -22.43
N GLY A 174 -1.31 -6.56 -22.90
CA GLY A 174 -1.58 -5.12 -22.87
C GLY A 174 -2.76 -4.75 -23.76
N ALA A 175 -2.85 -5.35 -24.94
CA ALA A 175 -3.89 -5.06 -25.91
C ALA A 175 -5.28 -5.47 -25.39
N TYR A 176 -5.43 -6.69 -24.86
CA TYR A 176 -6.71 -7.11 -24.24
C TYR A 176 -7.08 -6.25 -23.03
N SER A 177 -6.11 -5.93 -22.17
CA SER A 177 -6.34 -5.08 -20.99
C SER A 177 -6.84 -3.69 -21.38
N ASN A 178 -6.24 -3.07 -22.41
CA ASN A 178 -6.66 -1.75 -22.89
C ASN A 178 -7.97 -1.82 -23.67
N LEU A 179 -8.20 -2.87 -24.46
CA LEU A 179 -9.46 -3.06 -25.17
C LEU A 179 -10.66 -3.16 -24.21
N ALA A 180 -10.48 -3.84 -23.08
CA ALA A 180 -11.50 -3.89 -22.04
C ALA A 180 -11.85 -2.50 -21.49
N LYS A 181 -10.85 -1.63 -21.28
CA LYS A 181 -11.06 -0.23 -20.86
C LYS A 181 -11.76 0.59 -21.94
N VAL A 182 -11.41 0.39 -23.21
CA VAL A 182 -12.08 1.05 -24.34
C VAL A 182 -13.58 0.71 -24.35
N TYR A 183 -13.93 -0.57 -24.24
CA TYR A 183 -15.33 -0.99 -24.22
C TYR A 183 -16.09 -0.49 -23.00
N GLN A 184 -15.43 -0.44 -21.83
CA GLN A 184 -16.01 0.17 -20.64
C GLN A 184 -16.30 1.67 -20.85
N HIS A 185 -15.34 2.43 -21.36
CA HIS A 185 -15.49 3.88 -21.57
C HIS A 185 -16.48 4.26 -22.68
N THR A 186 -16.74 3.36 -23.62
CA THR A 186 -17.65 3.59 -24.76
C THR A 186 -19.02 2.95 -24.58
N ASP A 187 -19.32 2.38 -23.41
CA ASP A 187 -20.57 1.69 -23.10
C ASP A 187 -20.90 0.56 -24.11
N GLN A 188 -19.86 -0.12 -24.61
CA GLN A 188 -19.99 -1.21 -25.58
C GLN A 188 -20.14 -2.56 -24.87
N SER A 189 -21.23 -2.69 -24.12
CA SER A 189 -21.48 -3.83 -23.22
C SER A 189 -21.46 -5.20 -23.91
N ASP A 190 -21.99 -5.30 -25.14
CA ASP A 190 -21.97 -6.55 -25.92
C ASP A 190 -20.53 -6.98 -26.29
N LYS A 191 -19.69 -6.01 -26.68
CA LYS A 191 -18.28 -6.28 -27.01
C LYS A 191 -17.48 -6.64 -25.77
N PHE A 192 -17.73 -5.95 -24.65
CA PHE A 192 -17.11 -6.29 -23.37
C PHE A 192 -17.51 -7.69 -22.90
N ALA A 193 -18.78 -8.06 -22.98
CA ALA A 193 -19.27 -9.39 -22.62
C ALA A 193 -18.65 -10.49 -23.51
N THR A 194 -18.50 -10.21 -24.81
CA THR A 194 -17.79 -11.09 -25.76
C THR A 194 -16.32 -11.25 -25.37
N LEU A 195 -15.66 -10.14 -25.02
CA LEU A 195 -14.27 -10.13 -24.58
C LEU A 195 -14.08 -10.94 -23.28
N LEU A 196 -14.97 -10.79 -22.30
CA LEU A 196 -14.92 -11.52 -21.03
C LEU A 196 -15.20 -13.03 -21.19
N SER A 197 -15.95 -13.40 -22.23
CA SER A 197 -16.23 -14.79 -22.59
C SER A 197 -15.07 -15.46 -23.34
N ASN A 198 -14.11 -14.68 -23.85
CA ASN A 198 -12.92 -15.20 -24.51
C ASN A 198 -11.89 -15.70 -23.46
N PRO A 199 -11.53 -16.99 -23.45
CA PRO A 199 -10.57 -17.55 -22.50
C PRO A 199 -9.16 -16.97 -22.64
N ASP A 200 -8.78 -16.48 -23.82
CA ASP A 200 -7.47 -15.88 -24.07
C ASP A 200 -7.39 -14.43 -23.56
N ALA A 201 -8.52 -13.72 -23.52
CA ALA A 201 -8.57 -12.33 -23.09
C ALA A 201 -8.74 -12.21 -21.56
N LYS A 202 -9.58 -13.06 -20.97
CA LYS A 202 -9.99 -12.98 -19.57
C LYS A 202 -8.84 -12.86 -18.55
N PRO A 203 -7.70 -13.57 -18.68
CA PRO A 203 -6.59 -13.44 -17.73
C PRO A 203 -5.93 -12.06 -17.69
N TYR A 204 -6.19 -11.21 -18.68
CA TYR A 204 -5.58 -9.89 -18.83
C TYR A 204 -6.53 -8.73 -18.51
N ILE A 205 -7.79 -9.03 -18.20
CA ILE A 205 -8.78 -8.06 -17.76
C ILE A 205 -8.72 -8.00 -16.23
N SER A 206 -8.48 -6.83 -15.67
CA SER A 206 -8.38 -6.70 -14.22
C SER A 206 -9.75 -6.90 -13.56
N ASP A 207 -9.72 -7.45 -12.36
CA ASP A 207 -10.92 -7.65 -11.54
C ASP A 207 -11.70 -6.36 -11.30
N THR A 208 -11.01 -5.22 -11.16
CA THR A 208 -11.64 -3.91 -11.04
C THR A 208 -12.46 -3.56 -12.28
N VAL A 209 -11.92 -3.79 -13.48
CA VAL A 209 -12.62 -3.49 -14.74
C VAL A 209 -13.83 -4.41 -14.91
N ILE A 210 -13.69 -5.71 -14.60
CA ILE A 210 -14.82 -6.65 -14.59
C ILE A 210 -15.88 -6.20 -13.57
N ARG A 211 -15.46 -5.83 -12.37
CA ARG A 211 -16.34 -5.43 -11.28
C ARG A 211 -17.13 -4.16 -11.63
N HIS A 212 -16.48 -3.15 -12.20
CA HIS A 212 -17.13 -1.90 -12.61
C HIS A 212 -18.15 -2.14 -13.72
N PHE A 213 -17.80 -2.93 -14.73
CA PHE A 213 -18.74 -3.34 -15.78
C PHE A 213 -19.98 -4.02 -15.20
N LEU A 214 -19.79 -4.99 -14.30
CA LEU A 214 -20.92 -5.71 -13.66
C LEU A 214 -21.77 -4.79 -12.77
N TYR A 215 -21.19 -3.75 -12.17
CA TYR A 215 -21.93 -2.76 -11.39
C TYR A 215 -22.85 -1.93 -12.29
N GLU A 216 -22.32 -1.44 -13.42
CA GLU A 216 -23.06 -0.62 -14.39
C GLU A 216 -24.17 -1.41 -15.08
N ASP A 217 -23.93 -2.69 -15.40
CA ASP A 217 -24.91 -3.62 -15.98
C ASP A 217 -25.99 -4.07 -14.97
N GLY A 218 -25.81 -3.79 -13.67
CA GLY A 218 -26.71 -4.25 -12.61
C GLY A 218 -26.67 -5.77 -12.40
N ASP A 219 -25.56 -6.42 -12.76
CA ASP A 219 -25.40 -7.86 -12.72
C ASP A 219 -25.04 -8.37 -11.31
N PHE A 220 -25.76 -9.37 -10.81
CA PHE A 220 -25.55 -9.95 -9.48
C PHE A 220 -24.15 -10.59 -9.30
N ARG A 221 -23.46 -10.95 -10.38
CA ARG A 221 -22.07 -11.43 -10.36
C ARG A 221 -21.14 -10.37 -9.76
N TYR A 222 -21.52 -9.10 -9.77
CA TYR A 222 -20.83 -8.02 -9.06
C TYR A 222 -20.47 -8.40 -7.62
N THR A 223 -21.41 -8.99 -6.87
CA THR A 223 -21.18 -9.35 -5.47
C THR A 223 -19.99 -10.29 -5.30
N LYS A 224 -19.78 -11.22 -6.23
CA LYS A 224 -18.62 -12.11 -6.18
C LYS A 224 -17.31 -11.31 -6.30
N TYR A 225 -17.22 -10.37 -7.23
CA TYR A 225 -16.02 -9.56 -7.47
C TYR A 225 -15.82 -8.44 -6.44
N ALA A 226 -16.90 -7.93 -5.85
CA ALA A 226 -16.82 -6.93 -4.78
C ALA A 226 -16.33 -7.51 -3.46
N PHE A 227 -16.63 -8.78 -3.20
CA PHE A 227 -16.24 -9.49 -1.97
C PHE A 227 -15.18 -10.57 -2.21
N GLN A 228 -14.40 -10.47 -3.29
CA GLN A 228 -13.24 -11.35 -3.44
C GLN A 228 -12.02 -10.75 -2.76
N ILE A 229 -11.21 -11.62 -2.16
CA ILE A 229 -9.88 -11.23 -1.69
C ILE A 229 -9.02 -11.10 -2.95
N GLY A 230 -8.46 -9.91 -3.16
CA GLY A 230 -7.53 -9.68 -4.27
C GLY A 230 -6.26 -10.52 -4.16
N ASP A 231 -5.42 -10.44 -5.19
CA ASP A 231 -4.20 -11.23 -5.25
C ASP A 231 -3.24 -10.92 -4.10
N PHE A 232 -2.62 -11.97 -3.57
CA PHE A 232 -1.60 -11.84 -2.54
C PHE A 232 -0.49 -12.88 -2.71
N THR A 233 0.69 -12.55 -2.20
CA THR A 233 1.83 -13.47 -2.22
C THR A 233 1.99 -14.17 -0.87
N THR A 234 2.51 -15.39 -0.84
CA THR A 234 2.82 -16.10 0.41
C THR A 234 3.74 -15.29 1.32
N THR A 235 4.72 -14.60 0.75
CA THR A 235 5.63 -13.69 1.47
C THR A 235 4.90 -12.48 2.05
N GLY A 236 3.94 -11.92 1.31
CA GLY A 236 3.09 -10.83 1.80
C GLY A 236 2.17 -11.31 2.94
N LEU A 237 1.54 -12.47 2.78
CA LEU A 237 0.68 -13.08 3.80
C LEU A 237 1.42 -13.29 5.12
N VAL A 238 2.62 -13.88 5.10
CA VAL A 238 3.43 -14.08 6.32
C VAL A 238 3.81 -12.74 6.94
N GLY A 239 4.14 -11.72 6.13
CA GLY A 239 4.39 -10.36 6.62
C GLY A 239 3.16 -9.76 7.32
N ALA A 240 1.98 -9.87 6.71
CA ALA A 240 0.73 -9.38 7.28
C ALA A 240 0.36 -10.10 8.58
N ILE A 241 0.52 -11.43 8.63
CA ILE A 241 0.32 -12.25 9.84
C ILE A 241 1.30 -11.82 10.94
N LEU A 242 2.57 -11.58 10.60
CA LEU A 242 3.58 -11.16 11.58
C LEU A 242 3.24 -9.81 12.21
N ILE A 243 2.75 -8.84 11.42
CA ILE A 243 2.28 -7.55 11.92
C ILE A 243 1.06 -7.74 12.83
N LEU A 244 0.05 -8.50 12.37
CA LEU A 244 -1.15 -8.82 13.14
C LEU A 244 -0.79 -9.43 14.49
N LEU A 245 0.03 -10.49 14.52
CA LEU A 245 0.39 -11.17 15.76
C LEU A 245 1.22 -10.28 16.69
N SER A 246 2.15 -9.48 16.15
CA SER A 246 2.98 -8.58 16.93
C SER A 246 2.16 -7.53 17.68
N TRP A 247 1.19 -6.92 17.01
CA TRP A 247 0.31 -5.95 17.65
C TRP A 247 -0.78 -6.60 18.50
N LEU A 248 -1.29 -7.77 18.12
CA LEU A 248 -2.25 -8.51 18.92
C LEU A 248 -1.67 -8.90 20.27
N VAL A 249 -0.45 -9.45 20.29
CA VAL A 249 0.23 -9.78 21.55
C VAL A 249 0.54 -8.53 22.37
N PHE A 250 0.87 -7.39 21.74
CA PHE A 250 0.99 -6.12 22.45
C PHE A 250 -0.33 -5.74 23.16
N LEU A 251 -1.46 -5.80 22.46
CA LEU A 251 -2.79 -5.46 23.01
C LEU A 251 -3.15 -6.37 24.19
N LEU A 252 -2.94 -7.68 24.05
CA LEU A 252 -3.15 -8.64 25.13
C LEU A 252 -2.14 -8.50 26.27
N TRP A 253 -0.99 -7.87 26.03
CA TRP A 253 0.00 -7.59 27.08
C TRP A 253 -0.41 -6.40 27.93
N ILE A 254 -0.90 -5.32 27.30
CA ILE A 254 -1.28 -4.08 27.98
C ILE A 254 -2.63 -4.15 28.68
N ASP A 255 -3.50 -5.09 28.32
CA ASP A 255 -4.66 -5.48 29.10
C ASP A 255 -4.18 -6.20 30.37
N VAL A 256 -4.30 -5.57 31.54
CA VAL A 256 -3.60 -6.01 32.75
C VAL A 256 -4.52 -6.65 33.80
N TYR A 257 -5.78 -6.25 33.86
CA TYR A 257 -6.65 -6.61 34.97
C TYR A 257 -7.56 -7.80 34.65
N GLU A 258 -8.15 -7.85 33.46
CA GLU A 258 -9.04 -8.94 33.02
C GLU A 258 -8.62 -9.47 31.65
N LYS A 259 -7.83 -10.54 31.63
CA LYS A 259 -7.30 -11.08 30.37
C LYS A 259 -8.41 -11.63 29.48
N GLU A 260 -8.49 -11.07 28.27
CA GLU A 260 -9.47 -11.48 27.27
C GLU A 260 -9.41 -12.96 26.88
N LYS A 261 -10.59 -13.57 26.72
CA LYS A 261 -10.70 -14.95 26.22
C LYS A 261 -10.29 -15.00 24.74
N LEU A 262 -9.35 -15.89 24.41
CA LEU A 262 -8.84 -16.06 23.04
C LEU A 262 -9.94 -16.26 21.97
N ARG A 263 -11.07 -16.88 22.34
CA ARG A 263 -12.23 -17.03 21.44
C ARG A 263 -12.80 -15.68 21.02
N HIS A 264 -12.99 -14.75 21.94
CA HIS A 264 -13.55 -13.43 21.63
C HIS A 264 -12.56 -12.58 20.84
N VAL A 265 -11.28 -12.67 21.18
CA VAL A 265 -10.18 -12.06 20.42
C VAL A 265 -10.19 -12.55 18.97
N PHE A 266 -10.27 -13.86 18.76
CA PHE A 266 -10.36 -14.45 17.43
C PHE A 266 -11.60 -13.97 16.66
N ILE A 267 -12.77 -13.95 17.32
CA ILE A 267 -14.00 -13.42 16.71
C ILE A 267 -13.82 -11.96 16.29
N ALA A 268 -13.20 -11.13 17.13
CA ALA A 268 -12.96 -9.72 16.83
C ALA A 268 -12.03 -9.52 15.62
N VAL A 269 -10.97 -10.31 15.51
CA VAL A 269 -10.09 -10.31 14.31
C VAL A 269 -10.88 -10.70 13.07
N VAL A 270 -11.62 -11.81 13.11
CA VAL A 270 -12.41 -12.30 11.97
C VAL A 270 -13.48 -11.30 11.55
N LEU A 271 -14.16 -10.66 12.51
CA LEU A 271 -15.12 -9.60 12.22
C LEU A 271 -14.44 -8.38 11.58
N GLY A 272 -13.26 -7.97 12.07
CA GLY A 272 -12.46 -6.91 11.45
C GLY A 272 -12.10 -7.20 10.00
N CYS A 273 -11.58 -8.41 9.72
CA CYS A 273 -11.27 -8.85 8.37
C CYS A 273 -12.51 -8.97 7.47
N GLY A 274 -13.63 -9.45 8.02
CA GLY A 274 -14.87 -9.61 7.24
C GLY A 274 -15.49 -8.27 6.87
N PHE A 275 -15.55 -7.33 7.81
CA PHE A 275 -16.13 -6.00 7.56
C PHE A 275 -15.27 -5.14 6.64
N SER A 276 -13.94 -5.33 6.59
CA SER A 276 -13.09 -4.59 5.66
C SER A 276 -13.46 -4.84 4.20
N MET A 277 -14.07 -5.98 3.89
CA MET A 277 -14.55 -6.30 2.53
C MET A 277 -15.69 -5.38 2.07
N LEU A 278 -16.33 -4.65 2.98
CA LEU A 278 -17.34 -3.64 2.64
C LEU A 278 -16.73 -2.36 2.06
N CYS A 279 -15.41 -2.13 2.19
CA CYS A 279 -14.76 -0.97 1.58
C CYS A 279 -14.92 -0.96 0.06
N THR A 280 -14.73 -2.10 -0.60
CA THR A 280 -14.79 -2.21 -2.05
C THR A 280 -16.12 -1.73 -2.63
N PRO A 281 -17.30 -2.26 -2.21
CA PRO A 281 -18.56 -1.76 -2.72
C PRO A 281 -18.88 -0.32 -2.32
N LEU A 282 -18.41 0.15 -1.16
CA LEU A 282 -18.56 1.55 -0.77
C LEU A 282 -17.70 2.47 -1.66
N TYR A 283 -16.47 2.08 -1.99
CA TYR A 283 -15.62 2.82 -2.92
C TYR A 283 -16.20 2.83 -4.34
N ASP A 284 -16.71 1.70 -4.83
CA ASP A 284 -17.38 1.64 -6.12
C ASP A 284 -18.63 2.54 -6.15
N PHE A 285 -19.41 2.62 -5.07
CA PHE A 285 -20.53 3.56 -4.97
C PHE A 285 -20.09 5.02 -5.12
N TYR A 286 -19.02 5.44 -4.42
CA TYR A 286 -18.47 6.80 -4.55
C TYR A 286 -17.97 7.06 -5.98
N HIS A 287 -17.27 6.09 -6.58
CA HIS A 287 -16.67 6.25 -7.89
C HIS A 287 -17.71 6.22 -9.02
N LEU A 288 -18.52 5.17 -9.08
CA LEU A 288 -19.41 4.88 -10.21
C LEU A 288 -20.78 5.56 -10.09
N THR A 289 -21.29 5.75 -8.87
CA THR A 289 -22.63 6.37 -8.67
C THR A 289 -22.56 7.86 -8.41
N LEU A 290 -21.62 8.30 -7.57
CA LEU A 290 -21.44 9.72 -7.30
C LEU A 290 -20.49 10.41 -8.30
N GLY A 291 -19.78 9.65 -9.13
CA GLY A 291 -18.79 10.18 -10.06
C GLY A 291 -17.61 10.85 -9.34
N TRP A 292 -17.39 10.53 -8.06
CA TRP A 292 -16.41 11.24 -7.24
C TRP A 292 -15.12 10.44 -7.14
N ALA A 293 -14.04 11.05 -7.59
CA ALA A 293 -12.69 10.50 -7.53
C ALA A 293 -11.67 11.63 -7.28
N ARG A 294 -10.45 11.24 -6.93
CA ARG A 294 -9.31 12.15 -6.97
C ARG A 294 -9.05 12.62 -8.40
N ASN A 295 -8.72 13.90 -8.57
CA ASN A 295 -8.48 14.51 -9.88
C ASN A 295 -7.27 15.45 -9.90
N GLY A 296 -6.46 15.46 -8.83
CA GLY A 296 -5.28 16.32 -8.70
C GLY A 296 -5.59 17.72 -8.20
N ASN A 297 -6.87 18.12 -8.08
CA ASN A 297 -7.23 19.34 -7.36
C ASN A 297 -7.12 19.10 -5.86
N TYR A 298 -6.25 19.85 -5.18
CA TYR A 298 -5.96 19.63 -3.76
C TYR A 298 -7.18 19.72 -2.84
N LEU A 299 -8.15 20.60 -3.12
CA LEU A 299 -9.36 20.69 -2.29
C LEU A 299 -10.27 19.48 -2.52
N ASN A 300 -10.48 19.09 -3.78
CA ASN A 300 -11.22 17.88 -4.10
C ASN A 300 -10.59 16.64 -3.45
N ASP A 301 -9.28 16.49 -3.59
CA ASP A 301 -8.56 15.32 -3.11
C ASP A 301 -8.52 15.27 -1.58
N LEU A 302 -8.44 16.42 -0.89
CA LEU A 302 -8.58 16.51 0.56
C LEU A 302 -9.98 16.06 1.01
N LEU A 303 -11.03 16.57 0.38
CA LEU A 303 -12.41 16.20 0.69
C LEU A 303 -12.64 14.71 0.40
N TYR A 304 -12.08 14.20 -0.70
CA TYR A 304 -12.13 12.77 -1.04
C TYR A 304 -11.45 11.92 0.04
N CYS A 305 -10.25 12.30 0.49
CA CYS A 305 -9.56 11.57 1.57
C CYS A 305 -10.36 11.57 2.88
N ILE A 306 -11.08 12.65 3.21
CA ILE A 306 -11.89 12.71 4.43
C ILE A 306 -13.19 11.90 4.28
N PHE A 307 -13.96 12.14 3.22
CA PHE A 307 -15.34 11.64 3.11
C PHE A 307 -15.47 10.35 2.30
N ALA A 308 -14.59 10.08 1.35
CA ALA A 308 -14.60 8.85 0.57
C ALA A 308 -13.70 7.78 1.20
N ILE A 309 -12.53 8.14 1.71
CA ILE A 309 -11.62 7.20 2.40
C ILE A 309 -11.93 7.16 3.90
N GLY A 310 -11.67 8.25 4.63
CA GLY A 310 -11.77 8.30 6.09
C GLY A 310 -13.12 7.86 6.65
N VAL A 311 -14.23 8.41 6.13
CA VAL A 311 -15.59 8.02 6.57
C VAL A 311 -15.91 6.56 6.27
N VAL A 312 -15.60 6.08 5.05
CA VAL A 312 -15.87 4.69 4.67
C VAL A 312 -15.08 3.74 5.56
N GLU A 313 -13.78 3.97 5.70
CA GLU A 313 -12.93 3.06 6.43
C GLU A 313 -13.20 3.07 7.94
N GLU A 314 -13.36 4.24 8.56
CA GLU A 314 -13.66 4.30 9.99
C GLU A 314 -15.05 3.74 10.30
N THR A 315 -16.01 3.84 9.36
CA THR A 315 -17.32 3.19 9.49
C THR A 315 -17.17 1.68 9.52
N VAL A 316 -16.49 1.08 8.54
CA VAL A 316 -16.36 -0.37 8.48
C VAL A 316 -15.52 -0.94 9.62
N LYS A 317 -14.54 -0.19 10.13
CA LYS A 317 -13.73 -0.58 11.29
C LYS A 317 -14.50 -0.53 12.61
N ILE A 318 -15.36 0.47 12.82
CA ILE A 318 -16.07 0.61 14.10
C ILE A 318 -17.28 -0.33 14.21
N LEU A 319 -17.92 -0.71 13.11
CA LEU A 319 -19.07 -1.62 13.09
C LEU A 319 -18.85 -2.95 13.85
N PRO A 320 -17.77 -3.73 13.61
CA PRO A 320 -17.54 -4.96 14.35
C PRO A 320 -17.36 -4.72 15.86
N PHE A 321 -16.73 -3.62 16.26
CA PHE A 321 -16.65 -3.23 17.68
C PHE A 321 -18.04 -2.94 18.26
N LEU A 322 -18.90 -2.21 17.55
CA LEU A 322 -20.26 -1.90 18.00
C LEU A 322 -21.12 -3.16 18.17
N ILE A 323 -20.89 -4.19 17.35
CA ILE A 323 -21.53 -5.51 17.50
C ILE A 323 -21.06 -6.16 18.81
N LEU A 324 -19.75 -6.21 19.06
CA LEU A 324 -19.17 -6.79 20.28
C LEU A 324 -19.65 -6.05 21.54
N LEU A 325 -19.80 -4.73 21.47
CA LEU A 325 -20.30 -3.88 22.56
C LEU A 325 -21.72 -4.23 23.02
N ARG A 326 -22.53 -4.93 22.19
CA ARG A 326 -23.85 -5.43 22.61
C ARG A 326 -23.75 -6.57 23.62
N PHE A 327 -22.61 -7.26 23.68
CA PHE A 327 -22.39 -8.42 24.52
C PHE A 327 -21.59 -8.03 25.77
N LYS A 328 -22.30 -7.66 26.85
CA LYS A 328 -21.70 -7.21 28.12
C LYS A 328 -20.77 -8.21 28.82
N HIS A 329 -20.80 -9.47 28.42
CA HIS A 329 -19.89 -10.51 28.92
C HIS A 329 -18.57 -10.55 28.13
N ILE A 330 -18.48 -9.84 27.02
CA ILE A 330 -17.29 -9.64 26.20
C ILE A 330 -16.66 -8.30 26.57
N ILE A 331 -17.42 -7.21 26.46
CA ILE A 331 -16.96 -5.86 26.86
C ILE A 331 -17.51 -5.57 28.26
N ASN A 332 -16.69 -5.82 29.27
CA ASN A 332 -17.05 -5.79 30.68
C ASN A 332 -16.24 -4.76 31.49
N GLU A 333 -15.10 -4.28 30.98
CA GLU A 333 -14.33 -3.18 31.56
C GLU A 333 -14.01 -2.02 30.58
N SER A 334 -13.49 -0.91 31.11
CA SER A 334 -13.11 0.24 30.29
C SER A 334 -11.97 -0.05 29.30
N MET A 335 -11.03 -0.93 29.66
CA MET A 335 -9.91 -1.28 28.77
C MET A 335 -10.38 -2.02 27.52
N ASP A 336 -11.42 -2.83 27.63
CA ASP A 336 -12.02 -3.61 26.53
C ASP A 336 -12.50 -2.72 25.37
N TYR A 337 -12.91 -1.47 25.67
CA TYR A 337 -13.26 -0.49 24.63
C TYR A 337 -12.07 -0.22 23.70
N ILE A 338 -10.87 -0.10 24.26
CA ILE A 338 -9.64 0.15 23.51
C ILE A 338 -9.13 -1.13 22.87
N VAL A 339 -9.13 -2.25 23.62
CA VAL A 339 -8.61 -3.54 23.15
C VAL A 339 -9.42 -4.05 21.97
N TYR A 340 -10.76 -4.15 22.09
CA TYR A 340 -11.58 -4.68 20.99
C TYR A 340 -11.67 -3.73 19.79
N ALA A 341 -11.68 -2.42 20.00
CA ALA A 341 -11.61 -1.46 18.89
C ALA A 341 -10.28 -1.57 18.13
N SER A 342 -9.17 -1.74 18.87
CA SER A 342 -7.86 -1.99 18.25
C SER A 342 -7.80 -3.32 17.52
N ILE A 343 -8.32 -4.41 18.11
CA ILE A 343 -8.28 -5.75 17.49
C ILE A 343 -9.11 -5.79 16.19
N THR A 344 -10.30 -5.16 16.20
CA THR A 344 -11.15 -5.08 14.99
C THR A 344 -10.49 -4.24 13.90
N ALA A 345 -9.90 -3.09 14.25
CA ALA A 345 -9.12 -2.28 13.32
C ALA A 345 -7.84 -2.99 12.84
N LEU A 346 -7.23 -3.84 13.67
CA LEU A 346 -6.07 -4.64 13.30
C LEU A 346 -6.44 -5.76 12.32
N GLY A 347 -7.64 -6.34 12.43
CA GLY A 347 -8.21 -7.23 11.41
C GLY A 347 -8.42 -6.54 10.07
N PHE A 348 -8.93 -5.30 10.08
CA PHE A 348 -8.99 -4.46 8.87
C PHE A 348 -7.58 -4.23 8.28
N ALA A 349 -6.64 -3.78 9.11
CA ALA A 349 -5.27 -3.49 8.69
C ALA A 349 -4.57 -4.74 8.13
N PHE A 350 -4.88 -5.94 8.63
CA PHE A 350 -4.39 -7.20 8.09
C PHE A 350 -4.82 -7.40 6.63
N MET A 351 -6.10 -7.18 6.32
CA MET A 351 -6.62 -7.31 4.95
C MET A 351 -6.01 -6.28 4.01
N GLU A 352 -5.85 -5.03 4.47
CA GLU A 352 -5.21 -3.98 3.68
C GLU A 352 -3.71 -4.26 3.46
N ASN A 353 -2.99 -4.70 4.50
CA ASN A 353 -1.58 -5.11 4.39
C ASN A 353 -1.41 -6.24 3.37
N LEU A 354 -2.35 -7.20 3.33
CA LEU A 354 -2.29 -8.35 2.42
C LEU A 354 -2.28 -7.90 0.94
N LEU A 355 -3.19 -6.98 0.59
CA LEU A 355 -3.29 -6.40 -0.75
C LEU A 355 -2.10 -5.46 -1.03
N TYR A 356 -1.75 -4.60 -0.07
CA TYR A 356 -0.68 -3.62 -0.22
C TYR A 356 0.67 -4.27 -0.54
N PHE A 357 1.00 -5.39 0.10
CA PHE A 357 2.26 -6.11 -0.14
C PHE A 357 2.33 -6.82 -1.49
N HIS A 358 1.19 -7.06 -2.13
CA HIS A 358 1.15 -7.52 -3.51
C HIS A 358 1.38 -6.36 -4.48
N GLU A 359 0.69 -5.23 -4.28
CA GLU A 359 0.69 -4.07 -5.19
C GLU A 359 1.96 -3.22 -5.09
N SER A 360 2.32 -2.81 -3.86
CA SER A 360 3.40 -1.86 -3.58
C SER A 360 4.73 -2.54 -3.21
N GLY A 361 4.76 -3.87 -3.19
CA GLY A 361 5.94 -4.67 -2.87
C GLY A 361 6.22 -4.85 -1.38
N LEU A 362 7.26 -5.64 -1.09
CA LEU A 362 7.57 -6.15 0.26
C LEU A 362 8.50 -5.22 1.07
N GLU A 363 8.90 -4.09 0.49
CA GLU A 363 9.80 -3.11 1.11
C GLU A 363 9.12 -2.25 2.18
N ASN A 364 7.79 -2.37 2.30
CA ASN A 364 6.98 -1.56 3.21
C ASN A 364 6.42 -2.34 4.42
N ILE A 365 6.88 -3.56 4.67
CA ILE A 365 6.37 -4.39 5.78
C ILE A 365 6.65 -3.70 7.12
N LEU A 366 7.90 -3.30 7.37
CA LEU A 366 8.28 -2.62 8.61
C LEU A 366 7.60 -1.25 8.72
N SER A 367 7.60 -0.45 7.65
CA SER A 367 6.99 0.88 7.67
C SER A 367 5.50 0.80 8.00
N ARG A 368 4.73 -0.09 7.35
CA ARG A 368 3.30 -0.30 7.64
C ARG A 368 3.02 -0.86 9.04
N SER A 369 3.95 -1.63 9.60
CA SER A 369 3.85 -2.07 11.00
C SER A 369 3.99 -0.92 12.00
N LEU A 370 4.77 0.11 11.66
CA LEU A 370 5.04 1.28 12.50
C LEU A 370 4.05 2.43 12.28
N SER A 371 3.46 2.51 11.09
CA SER A 371 2.57 3.60 10.69
C SER A 371 1.12 3.15 10.54
N ALA A 372 0.73 2.66 9.36
CA ALA A 372 -0.66 2.39 8.98
C ALA A 372 -1.37 1.52 10.02
N SER A 373 -0.78 0.39 10.42
CA SER A 373 -1.38 -0.53 11.39
C SER A 373 -1.60 0.13 12.76
N VAL A 374 -0.68 0.99 13.20
CA VAL A 374 -0.81 1.74 14.45
C VAL A 374 -1.88 2.82 14.34
N LEU A 375 -1.93 3.52 13.20
CA LEU A 375 -2.92 4.57 12.96
C LEU A 375 -4.34 3.97 12.98
N HIS A 376 -4.57 2.84 12.31
CA HIS A 376 -5.87 2.16 12.32
C HIS A 376 -6.31 1.80 13.74
N MET A 377 -5.45 1.14 14.52
CA MET A 377 -5.76 0.83 15.92
C MET A 377 -6.08 2.08 16.73
N THR A 378 -5.31 3.15 16.52
CA THR A 378 -5.44 4.40 17.25
C THR A 378 -6.76 5.13 16.94
N LEU A 379 -7.08 5.32 15.66
CA LEU A 379 -8.25 6.10 15.24
C LEU A 379 -9.55 5.41 15.61
N THR A 380 -9.68 4.11 15.32
CA THR A 380 -10.87 3.35 15.71
C THR A 380 -11.01 3.28 17.25
N SER A 381 -9.89 3.20 17.97
CA SER A 381 -9.90 3.30 19.44
C SER A 381 -10.35 4.68 19.94
N PHE A 382 -10.07 5.78 19.23
CA PHE A 382 -10.60 7.09 19.63
C PHE A 382 -12.12 7.16 19.50
N VAL A 383 -12.70 6.52 18.48
CA VAL A 383 -14.16 6.41 18.35
C VAL A 383 -14.76 5.61 19.50
N ALA A 384 -14.18 4.45 19.82
CA ALA A 384 -14.60 3.64 20.97
C ALA A 384 -14.38 4.37 22.30
N TYR A 385 -13.28 5.10 22.43
CA TYR A 385 -12.99 5.94 23.59
C TYR A 385 -14.03 7.03 23.79
N GLY A 386 -14.65 7.58 22.72
CA GLY A 386 -15.78 8.51 22.85
C GLY A 386 -16.95 7.88 23.60
N LEU A 387 -17.31 6.64 23.27
CA LEU A 387 -18.35 5.88 23.97
C LEU A 387 -17.95 5.53 25.41
N MET A 388 -16.69 5.15 25.61
CA MET A 388 -16.13 4.91 26.94
C MET A 388 -16.21 6.19 27.79
N TYR A 389 -15.72 7.32 27.29
CA TYR A 389 -15.78 8.60 27.97
C TYR A 389 -17.21 8.95 28.37
N ALA A 390 -18.18 8.78 27.46
CA ALA A 390 -19.59 9.00 27.77
C ALA A 390 -20.09 8.16 28.95
N LYS A 391 -19.69 6.89 29.03
CA LYS A 391 -20.07 5.97 30.11
C LYS A 391 -19.46 6.34 31.48
N TYR A 392 -18.18 6.72 31.52
CA TYR A 392 -17.45 6.88 32.80
C TYR A 392 -17.29 8.33 33.28
N LYS A 393 -17.34 9.32 32.37
CA LYS A 393 -17.11 10.74 32.70
C LYS A 393 -18.10 11.71 32.06
N GLY A 394 -18.75 11.32 30.97
CA GLY A 394 -19.62 12.19 30.21
C GLY A 394 -20.84 12.64 31.00
N SER A 395 -21.30 13.86 30.72
CA SER A 395 -22.56 14.42 31.23
C SER A 395 -23.62 14.58 30.14
N GLY A 396 -23.23 14.42 28.86
CA GLY A 396 -24.11 14.49 27.70
C GLY A 396 -24.55 13.12 27.17
N ALA A 397 -25.34 13.12 26.11
CA ALA A 397 -25.80 11.89 25.46
C ALA A 397 -24.64 11.14 24.77
N ASN A 398 -24.62 9.81 24.90
CA ASN A 398 -23.55 8.95 24.35
C ASN A 398 -23.29 9.18 22.86
N TRP A 399 -24.35 9.43 22.07
CA TRP A 399 -24.24 9.65 20.63
C TRP A 399 -23.44 10.91 20.27
N VAL A 400 -23.43 11.94 21.13
CA VAL A 400 -22.67 13.17 20.89
C VAL A 400 -21.17 12.89 20.96
N TYR A 401 -20.72 12.14 21.98
CA TYR A 401 -19.33 11.75 22.11
C TYR A 401 -18.90 10.77 21.00
N PHE A 402 -19.79 9.85 20.62
CA PHE A 402 -19.56 8.95 19.49
C PHE A 402 -19.40 9.71 18.17
N LEU A 403 -20.36 10.55 17.78
CA LEU A 403 -20.30 11.29 16.52
C LEU A 403 -19.17 12.31 16.49
N GLY A 404 -18.86 12.94 17.62
CA GLY A 404 -17.72 13.86 17.74
C GLY A 404 -16.38 13.16 17.54
N SER A 405 -16.18 12.02 18.22
CA SER A 405 -14.95 11.22 18.08
C SER A 405 -14.84 10.53 16.72
N PHE A 406 -15.95 10.04 16.17
CA PHE A 406 -16.03 9.47 14.83
C PHE A 406 -15.65 10.51 13.76
N SER A 407 -16.28 11.68 13.79
CA SER A 407 -15.95 12.78 12.86
C SER A 407 -14.48 13.19 12.95
N ALA A 408 -13.95 13.28 14.18
CA ALA A 408 -12.54 13.58 14.38
C ALA A 408 -11.61 12.50 13.82
N ALA A 409 -11.95 11.21 14.01
CA ALA A 409 -11.19 10.09 13.46
C ALA A 409 -11.19 10.14 11.92
N CYS A 410 -12.34 10.38 11.28
CA CYS A 410 -12.44 10.50 9.82
C CYS A 410 -11.59 11.65 9.27
N VAL A 411 -11.62 12.81 9.93
CA VAL A 411 -10.82 13.98 9.51
C VAL A 411 -9.32 13.71 9.69
N ILE A 412 -8.90 13.13 10.82
CA ILE A 412 -7.49 12.82 11.08
C ILE A 412 -6.98 11.76 10.10
N HIS A 413 -7.80 10.75 9.80
CA HIS A 413 -7.50 9.74 8.78
C HIS A 413 -7.32 10.40 7.41
N GLY A 414 -8.32 11.16 6.95
CA GLY A 414 -8.26 11.81 5.65
C GLY A 414 -7.10 12.80 5.53
N LEU A 415 -6.74 13.51 6.61
CA LEU A 415 -5.55 14.36 6.63
C LEU A 415 -4.25 13.55 6.52
N TYR A 416 -4.16 12.41 7.21
CA TYR A 416 -3.00 11.53 7.12
C TYR A 416 -2.79 11.02 5.68
N ASP A 417 -3.87 10.59 5.02
CA ASP A 417 -3.82 10.10 3.65
C ASP A 417 -3.57 11.21 2.64
N PHE A 418 -4.20 12.37 2.82
CA PHE A 418 -4.05 13.50 1.90
C PHE A 418 -2.59 13.90 1.69
N TRP A 419 -1.80 14.03 2.75
CA TRP A 419 -0.38 14.39 2.63
C TRP A 419 0.49 13.27 2.04
N ILE A 420 0.08 12.00 2.16
CA ILE A 420 0.81 10.86 1.58
C ILE A 420 0.50 10.69 0.10
N LEU A 421 -0.78 10.77 -0.25
CA LEU A 421 -1.30 10.44 -1.56
C LEU A 421 -1.27 11.63 -2.53
N SER A 422 -1.14 12.87 -2.05
CA SER A 422 -1.08 14.04 -2.94
C SER A 422 0.24 14.11 -3.71
N ASP A 423 0.16 14.61 -4.94
CA ASP A 423 1.31 14.87 -5.80
C ASP A 423 1.80 16.33 -5.66
N GLY A 424 2.88 16.67 -6.39
CA GLY A 424 3.44 18.02 -6.42
C GLY A 424 3.97 18.49 -5.05
N TRP A 425 3.89 19.80 -4.80
CA TRP A 425 4.43 20.41 -3.56
C TRP A 425 3.70 19.94 -2.30
N VAL A 426 2.43 19.52 -2.40
CA VAL A 426 1.68 18.96 -1.26
C VAL A 426 2.26 17.59 -0.89
N GLY A 427 2.61 16.77 -1.88
CA GLY A 427 3.30 15.50 -1.67
C GLY A 427 4.69 15.63 -1.04
N GLU A 428 5.37 16.77 -1.20
CA GLU A 428 6.63 17.05 -0.51
C GLU A 428 6.46 17.25 1.01
N LEU A 429 5.22 17.48 1.47
CA LEU A 429 4.86 17.69 2.87
C LEU A 429 4.42 16.41 3.60
N ARG A 430 4.78 15.22 3.09
CA ARG A 430 4.56 13.89 3.72
C ARG A 430 4.98 13.81 5.20
N ILE A 431 5.91 14.66 5.64
CA ILE A 431 6.28 14.79 7.06
C ILE A 431 5.09 15.14 7.95
N LEU A 432 4.05 15.81 7.44
CA LEU A 432 2.84 16.14 8.18
C LEU A 432 2.06 14.89 8.59
N SER A 433 2.00 13.85 7.76
CA SER A 433 1.42 12.55 8.15
C SER A 433 2.19 11.90 9.29
N VAL A 434 3.52 12.03 9.31
CA VAL A 434 4.37 11.54 10.40
C VAL A 434 4.09 12.31 11.70
N LEU A 435 3.87 13.63 11.62
CA LEU A 435 3.50 14.44 12.79
C LEU A 435 2.10 14.11 13.31
N ILE A 436 1.13 13.90 12.41
CA ILE A 436 -0.22 13.43 12.76
C ILE A 436 -0.12 12.10 13.50
N LEU A 437 0.62 11.13 12.95
CA LEU A 437 0.83 9.83 13.57
C LEU A 437 1.51 9.95 14.93
N PHE A 438 2.56 10.76 15.05
CA PHE A 438 3.25 11.01 16.32
C PHE A 438 2.29 11.53 17.39
N TYR A 439 1.47 12.53 17.05
CA TYR A 439 0.47 13.08 17.98
C TYR A 439 -0.61 12.05 18.32
N ALA A 440 -1.08 11.29 17.33
CA ALA A 440 -2.06 10.23 17.53
C ALA A 440 -1.54 9.16 18.50
N ILE A 441 -0.30 8.70 18.36
CA ILE A 441 0.33 7.72 19.27
C ILE A 441 0.40 8.25 20.71
N GLN A 442 0.74 9.54 20.90
CA GLN A 442 0.74 10.14 22.24
C GLN A 442 -0.65 10.11 22.86
N ARG A 443 -1.68 10.50 22.10
CA ARG A 443 -3.06 10.53 22.60
C ARG A 443 -3.61 9.11 22.81
N TYR A 444 -3.17 8.15 22.01
CA TYR A 444 -3.49 6.74 22.18
C TYR A 444 -2.95 6.19 23.50
N ALA A 445 -1.70 6.50 23.85
CA ALA A 445 -1.14 6.11 25.15
C ALA A 445 -1.91 6.70 26.34
N ILE A 446 -2.37 7.95 26.23
CA ILE A 446 -3.22 8.58 27.25
C ILE A 446 -4.59 7.88 27.31
N ALA A 447 -5.17 7.53 26.17
CA ALA A 447 -6.44 6.81 26.11
C ALA A 447 -6.33 5.44 26.79
N ILE A 448 -5.26 4.67 26.52
CA ILE A 448 -4.95 3.41 27.23
C ILE A 448 -4.79 3.65 28.73
N ALA A 449 -4.01 4.66 29.13
CA ALA A 449 -3.79 4.96 30.55
C ALA A 449 -5.10 5.29 31.27
N ASN A 450 -5.97 6.09 30.65
CA ASN A 450 -7.29 6.41 31.21
C ASN A 450 -8.19 5.19 31.32
N ALA A 451 -8.17 4.32 30.30
CA ALA A 451 -8.95 3.09 30.27
C ALA A 451 -8.50 2.11 31.37
N LEU A 452 -7.18 1.95 31.58
CA LEU A 452 -6.65 1.17 32.69
C LEU A 452 -6.95 1.83 34.05
N SER A 453 -6.90 3.16 34.14
CA SER A 453 -7.16 3.90 35.38
C SER A 453 -8.60 3.80 35.88
N HIS A 454 -9.56 3.47 35.01
CA HIS A 454 -10.99 3.38 35.33
C HIS A 454 -11.55 1.97 35.16
N SER A 455 -10.68 0.97 34.97
CA SER A 455 -11.09 -0.43 34.90
C SER A 455 -11.84 -0.83 36.17
N GLU A 456 -12.95 -1.53 35.99
CA GLU A 456 -13.75 -2.14 37.03
C GLU A 456 -12.97 -3.15 37.90
N PHE A 457 -11.83 -3.64 37.39
CA PHE A 457 -10.96 -4.62 38.05
C PHE A 457 -9.66 -3.99 38.60
N SER A 458 -9.53 -2.66 38.54
CA SER A 458 -8.38 -1.93 39.09
C SER A 458 -8.32 -2.05 40.62
N VAL A 459 -7.15 -2.45 41.16
CA VAL A 459 -6.93 -2.73 42.59
C VAL A 459 -6.52 -1.48 43.39
N GLY A 460 -6.77 -0.27 42.88
CA GLY A 460 -6.54 0.99 43.61
C GLY A 460 -5.09 1.50 43.65
N GLU A 461 -4.08 0.65 43.48
CA GLU A 461 -2.68 1.05 43.39
C GLU A 461 -2.29 1.38 41.93
N GLY A 462 -1.58 2.50 41.73
CA GLY A 462 -1.06 2.86 40.40
C GLY A 462 -0.06 1.82 39.89
N LYS A 463 -0.17 1.43 38.62
CA LYS A 463 0.64 0.37 37.99
C LYS A 463 1.44 0.91 36.81
N LEU A 464 2.71 0.51 36.71
CA LEU A 464 3.53 0.76 35.53
C LEU A 464 3.47 -0.45 34.60
N VAL A 465 2.88 -0.28 33.42
CA VAL A 465 2.87 -1.30 32.37
C VAL A 465 4.12 -1.13 31.51
N ARG A 466 4.95 -2.18 31.44
CA ARG A 466 6.18 -2.20 30.65
C ARG A 466 6.05 -3.18 29.50
N SER A 467 6.24 -2.68 28.28
CA SER A 467 6.19 -3.44 27.02
C SER A 467 7.27 -2.99 26.03
N ALA A 468 8.17 -2.09 26.43
CA ALA A 468 9.23 -1.54 25.58
C ALA A 468 10.12 -2.63 24.98
N GLU A 469 10.56 -3.58 25.82
CA GLU A 469 11.43 -4.66 25.36
C GLU A 469 10.71 -5.61 24.39
N TYR A 470 9.44 -5.91 24.66
CA TYR A 470 8.60 -6.69 23.75
C TYR A 470 8.45 -6.00 22.39
N LEU A 471 8.08 -4.71 22.38
CA LEU A 471 7.95 -3.93 21.15
C LEU A 471 9.27 -3.89 20.37
N GLY A 472 10.40 -3.71 21.07
CA GLY A 472 11.72 -3.75 20.45
C GLY A 472 12.01 -5.09 19.76
N VAL A 473 11.69 -6.22 20.40
CA VAL A 473 11.85 -7.56 19.80
C VAL A 473 10.90 -7.73 18.61
N ALA A 474 9.62 -7.42 18.77
CA ALA A 474 8.61 -7.61 17.73
C ALA A 474 8.94 -6.81 16.46
N LEU A 475 9.28 -5.53 16.60
CA LEU A 475 9.66 -4.67 15.46
C LEU A 475 10.96 -5.14 14.81
N THR A 476 11.91 -5.68 15.58
CA THR A 476 13.15 -6.24 15.02
C THR A 476 12.90 -7.55 14.27
N CYS A 477 11.99 -8.40 14.74
CA CYS A 477 11.55 -9.59 14.01
C CYS A 477 10.89 -9.22 12.68
N ILE A 478 10.05 -8.19 12.65
CA ILE A 478 9.45 -7.67 11.41
C ILE A 478 10.52 -7.15 10.46
N ALA A 479 11.48 -6.35 10.95
CA ALA A 479 12.59 -5.85 10.15
C ALA A 479 13.46 -6.98 9.59
N ALA A 480 13.77 -7.99 10.41
CA ALA A 480 14.54 -9.16 10.02
C ALA A 480 13.81 -9.99 8.94
N TYR A 481 12.49 -10.14 9.08
CA TYR A 481 11.65 -10.82 8.08
C TYR A 481 11.67 -10.07 6.74
N GLN A 482 11.41 -8.76 6.74
CA GLN A 482 11.47 -7.95 5.52
C GLN A 482 12.83 -8.07 4.83
N TYR A 483 13.92 -7.90 5.57
CA TYR A 483 15.28 -8.02 5.04
C TYR A 483 15.55 -9.42 4.45
N THR A 484 15.10 -10.49 5.13
CA THR A 484 15.24 -11.87 4.65
C THR A 484 14.48 -12.09 3.36
N VAL A 485 13.26 -11.58 3.26
CA VAL A 485 12.39 -11.76 2.09
C VAL A 485 12.90 -10.97 0.88
N ILE A 486 13.42 -9.76 1.08
CA ILE A 486 14.09 -8.99 0.02
C ILE A 486 15.32 -9.77 -0.45
N GLY A 487 16.10 -10.36 0.47
CA GLY A 487 17.22 -11.22 0.12
C GLY A 487 16.81 -12.45 -0.68
N TYR A 488 15.75 -13.14 -0.26
CA TYR A 488 15.21 -14.31 -0.93
C TYR A 488 14.73 -14.00 -2.35
N LYS A 489 14.00 -12.90 -2.55
CA LYS A 489 13.44 -12.54 -3.87
C LYS A 489 14.43 -11.85 -4.80
N PHE A 490 15.29 -11.00 -4.26
CA PHE A 490 16.11 -10.07 -5.06
C PHE A 490 17.61 -10.25 -4.86
N GLY A 491 18.04 -11.17 -3.99
CA GLY A 491 19.44 -11.44 -3.68
C GLY A 491 20.01 -10.54 -2.58
N ALA A 492 21.13 -11.00 -1.99
CA ALA A 492 21.76 -10.38 -0.83
C ALA A 492 22.20 -8.92 -1.06
N GLU A 493 22.70 -8.60 -2.24
CA GLU A 493 23.19 -7.26 -2.55
C GLU A 493 22.06 -6.22 -2.52
N ASN A 494 20.90 -6.56 -3.10
CA ASN A 494 19.73 -5.69 -3.07
C ASN A 494 19.14 -5.58 -1.66
N ALA A 495 19.16 -6.67 -0.88
CA ALA A 495 18.77 -6.62 0.53
C ALA A 495 19.66 -5.70 1.37
N ASN A 496 20.98 -5.75 1.17
CA ASN A 496 21.94 -4.91 1.89
C ASN A 496 21.79 -3.41 1.52
N LEU A 497 21.51 -3.10 0.26
CA LEU A 497 21.21 -1.73 -0.17
C LEU A 497 19.91 -1.21 0.49
N ASN A 498 18.86 -2.03 0.47
CA ASN A 498 17.58 -1.67 1.07
C ASN A 498 17.62 -1.58 2.60
N LEU A 499 18.51 -2.34 3.26
CA LEU A 499 18.63 -2.35 4.70
C LEU A 499 18.87 -0.96 5.29
N PHE A 500 19.81 -0.20 4.72
CA PHE A 500 20.13 1.13 5.23
C PHE A 500 18.93 2.07 5.12
N SER A 501 18.23 2.06 3.98
CA SER A 501 17.01 2.85 3.76
C SER A 501 15.88 2.46 4.72
N MET A 502 15.66 1.14 4.90
CA MET A 502 14.66 0.60 5.83
C MET A 502 14.93 1.08 7.27
N LEU A 503 16.17 0.95 7.75
CA LEU A 503 16.54 1.39 9.10
C LEU A 503 16.41 2.89 9.26
N LEU A 504 16.91 3.69 8.30
CA LEU A 504 16.87 5.14 8.37
C LEU A 504 15.43 5.68 8.39
N SER A 505 14.57 5.17 7.52
CA SER A 505 13.16 5.58 7.43
C SER A 505 12.31 5.14 8.61
N SER A 506 12.67 4.03 9.26
CA SER A 506 11.87 3.41 10.32
C SER A 506 12.35 3.73 11.75
N ALA A 507 13.61 4.11 11.94
CA ALA A 507 14.21 4.28 13.27
C ALA A 507 13.48 5.31 14.14
N PHE A 508 13.07 6.44 13.55
CA PHE A 508 12.37 7.50 14.29
C PHE A 508 11.01 7.02 14.83
N LEU A 509 10.19 6.40 13.97
CA LEU A 509 8.88 5.88 14.36
C LEU A 509 8.99 4.70 15.34
N ALA A 510 9.95 3.80 15.12
CA ALA A 510 10.22 2.71 16.05
C ALA A 510 10.62 3.24 17.44
N TYR A 511 11.50 4.24 17.49
CA TYR A 511 11.87 4.90 18.74
C TYR A 511 10.66 5.53 19.43
N ILE A 512 9.83 6.27 18.70
CA ILE A 512 8.60 6.88 19.25
C ILE A 512 7.69 5.84 19.87
N LEU A 513 7.38 4.77 19.13
CA LEU A 513 6.46 3.72 19.59
C LEU A 513 6.98 3.02 20.84
N VAL A 514 8.25 2.62 20.84
CA VAL A 514 8.88 1.95 21.98
C VAL A 514 8.92 2.86 23.20
N ASN A 515 9.16 4.16 23.03
CA ASN A 515 9.22 5.08 24.17
C ASN A 515 7.83 5.43 24.73
N ILE A 516 6.85 5.67 23.86
CA ILE A 516 5.51 6.12 24.27
C ILE A 516 4.66 4.93 24.73
N LEU A 517 4.58 3.87 23.92
CA LEU A 517 3.74 2.70 24.21
C LEU A 517 4.44 1.69 25.11
N GLY A 518 5.78 1.72 25.17
CA GLY A 518 6.56 0.78 25.98
C GLY A 518 6.50 1.03 27.48
N LYS A 519 6.02 2.20 27.92
CA LYS A 519 5.90 2.58 29.33
C LYS A 519 4.61 3.38 29.56
N ILE A 520 3.58 2.70 30.04
CA ILE A 520 2.28 3.33 30.34
C ILE A 520 2.14 3.43 31.85
N GLN A 521 2.05 4.66 32.36
CA GLN A 521 1.85 4.94 33.77
C GLN A 521 0.35 5.04 34.08
N VAL A 522 -0.16 4.10 34.86
CA VAL A 522 -1.56 4.07 35.29
C VAL A 522 -1.68 4.71 36.66
N SER A 523 -2.60 5.67 36.80
CA SER A 523 -2.91 6.30 38.08
C SER A 523 -4.39 6.12 38.39
N SER A 524 -4.71 5.29 39.38
CA SER A 524 -6.09 4.89 39.67
C SER A 524 -7.00 6.10 39.90
N GLY A 525 -8.17 6.11 39.25
CA GLY A 525 -9.20 7.15 39.40
C GLY A 525 -8.90 8.52 38.77
N ASN A 526 -7.70 8.73 38.20
CA ASN A 526 -7.34 9.97 37.53
C ASN A 526 -7.66 9.90 36.04
N TRP A 527 -8.37 10.91 35.53
CA TRP A 527 -8.65 11.07 34.11
C TRP A 527 -7.79 12.19 33.52
N THR A 528 -7.00 11.87 32.51
CA THR A 528 -6.17 12.85 31.78
C THR A 528 -6.86 13.21 30.46
N SER A 529 -6.90 14.50 30.12
CA SER A 529 -7.49 14.93 28.86
C SER A 529 -6.67 14.41 27.67
N ILE A 530 -7.35 13.80 26.69
CA ILE A 530 -6.73 13.42 25.40
C ILE A 530 -6.65 14.60 24.43
N ILE A 531 -7.34 15.71 24.71
CA ILE A 531 -7.38 16.90 23.83
C ILE A 531 -6.35 17.93 24.30
N THR A 532 -6.38 18.28 25.58
CA THR A 532 -5.51 19.29 26.15
C THR A 532 -4.22 18.65 26.66
N ALA A 533 -3.06 19.19 26.30
CA ALA A 533 -1.84 18.90 27.04
C ALA A 533 -1.98 19.56 28.42
N LYS A 534 -1.77 18.83 29.52
CA LYS A 534 -1.59 19.47 30.82
C LYS A 534 -0.36 20.38 30.71
N ARG A 535 -0.50 21.63 31.17
CA ARG A 535 0.64 22.51 31.44
C ARG A 535 1.52 21.93 32.53
#